data_AF-A0A7S0C511-F1
#
_entry.id   AF-A0A7S0C511-F1
#
_cell.length_a   1.000
_cell.length_b   1.000
_cell.length_c   1.000
_cell.angle_alpha   90.00
_cell.angle_beta   90.00
_cell.angle_gamma   90.00
#
_symmetry.space_group_name_H-M   'P 1'
#
loop_
_entity.id
_entity.type
_entity.pdbx_description
1 polymer ?
#
loop_
_entity_poly.entity_id
_entity_poly.type
_entity_poly.pdbx_seq_one_letter_code
_entity_poly.pdbx_strand_id
1 'polypeptide(L)'
;MVQYQKKNVTTPLHPLEEEHSPKNDESNSTWDTAMILLVPLRLGLKSFNFAQYGSSLRKIFRLKQCIGFIGGSVRHAQWFIGCAPSLPTSKTFSSSSFQLYGLDPHTVQMAPQRRNAGSSNKVSLDNYIKSVIGIGAGGNDYKKQLSVMDMKRLDPSLCLGFYCIDSCEFENLCANLDKIYDGSDGSSSMFEVIDLCPDFHSGNQDIEALLECGDDEDDIGAYESDDDDYVFL
;
A
#
# COMPACT_ATOMS: atom_id res chain seq x y z
N MET A 1 20.85 29.38 -3.20
CA MET A 1 21.94 28.65 -2.52
C MET A 1 21.59 28.60 -1.05
N VAL A 2 20.89 27.56 -0.61
CA VAL A 2 20.58 27.37 0.82
C VAL A 2 21.64 26.43 1.37
N GLN A 3 22.52 26.94 2.22
CA GLN A 3 23.52 26.14 2.90
C GLN A 3 22.84 25.34 4.02
N TYR A 4 22.87 24.02 3.91
CA TYR A 4 22.48 23.12 4.98
C TYR A 4 23.53 23.18 6.08
N GLN A 5 23.18 23.74 7.24
CA GLN A 5 23.98 23.56 8.45
C GLN A 5 23.76 22.14 8.96
N LYS A 6 24.84 21.34 9.00
CA LYS A 6 24.92 20.09 9.75
C LYS A 6 24.69 20.41 11.23
N LYS A 7 23.43 20.32 11.69
CA LYS A 7 23.14 20.20 13.12
C LYS A 7 23.36 18.73 13.51
N ASN A 8 24.03 18.55 14.65
CA ASN A 8 24.43 17.26 15.19
C ASN A 8 23.23 16.31 15.26
N VAL A 9 23.43 15.12 14.72
CA VAL A 9 22.46 14.01 14.67
C VAL A 9 22.13 13.61 16.09
N THR A 10 21.00 14.09 16.60
CA THR A 10 20.28 13.40 17.67
C THR A 10 19.25 12.59 16.90
N THR A 11 19.36 11.26 16.94
CA THR A 11 18.41 10.35 16.30
C THR A 11 17.02 10.76 16.76
N PRO A 12 16.09 11.17 15.88
CA PRO A 12 14.74 11.49 16.30
C PRO A 12 14.12 10.20 16.81
N LEU A 13 13.89 10.09 18.12
CA LEU A 13 13.18 8.96 18.70
C LEU A 13 11.76 8.99 18.17
N HIS A 14 11.35 7.92 17.49
CA HIS A 14 9.94 7.67 17.26
C HIS A 14 9.26 7.55 18.64
N PRO A 15 8.05 8.11 18.88
CA PRO A 15 7.40 8.11 20.20
C PRO A 15 7.15 6.73 20.83
N LEU A 16 7.31 5.65 20.06
CA LEU A 16 7.12 4.25 20.48
C LEU A 16 8.43 3.45 20.58
N GLU A 17 9.59 4.06 20.31
CA GLU A 17 10.89 3.37 20.43
C GLU A 17 11.44 3.55 21.85
N GLU A 18 11.72 2.43 22.53
CA GLU A 18 12.51 2.44 23.77
C GLU A 18 13.95 2.87 23.46
N GLU A 19 14.54 3.75 24.29
CA GLU A 19 15.91 4.25 24.09
C GLU A 19 16.91 3.10 23.89
N HIS A 20 17.28 2.85 22.64
CA HIS A 20 18.35 1.93 22.28
C HIS A 20 19.61 2.74 21.99
N SER A 21 20.65 2.50 22.79
CA SER A 21 21.98 3.07 22.55
C SER A 21 22.42 2.74 21.11
N PRO A 22 22.95 3.70 20.34
CA PRO A 22 23.36 3.46 18.97
C PRO A 22 24.46 2.39 18.96
N LYS A 23 24.14 1.20 18.45
CA LYS A 23 25.16 0.20 18.13
C LYS A 23 25.89 0.69 16.88
N ASN A 24 27.16 1.06 17.04
CA ASN A 24 28.08 1.31 15.93
C ASN A 24 28.38 -0.01 15.22
N ASP A 25 27.43 -0.48 14.42
CA ASP A 25 27.68 -1.55 13.45
C ASP A 25 28.02 -0.91 12.10
N GLU A 26 29.24 -0.38 11.98
CA GLU A 26 29.90 -0.13 10.67
C GLU A 26 30.27 -1.47 10.01
N SER A 27 29.31 -2.40 9.94
CA SER A 27 29.42 -3.54 9.05
C SER A 27 28.88 -3.09 7.70
N ASN A 28 29.67 -3.31 6.65
CA ASN A 28 29.27 -3.07 5.27
C ASN A 28 28.20 -4.13 4.92
N SER A 29 26.99 -3.89 5.42
CA SER A 29 25.84 -4.80 5.38
C SER A 29 25.38 -4.91 3.93
N THR A 30 25.73 -6.02 3.30
CA THR A 30 25.21 -6.37 1.97
C THR A 30 23.76 -6.80 2.13
N TRP A 31 22.84 -6.13 1.43
CA TRP A 31 21.43 -6.48 1.38
C TRP A 31 21.26 -7.95 0.95
N ASP A 32 20.88 -8.83 1.88
CA ASP A 32 20.80 -10.28 1.67
C ASP A 32 19.35 -10.80 1.51
N THR A 33 18.38 -9.95 1.82
CA THR A 33 16.97 -10.33 1.93
C THR A 33 16.11 -9.40 1.09
N ALA A 34 15.39 -9.94 0.11
CA ALA A 34 14.44 -9.16 -0.68
C ALA A 34 13.34 -8.52 0.19
N MET A 35 12.94 -7.30 -0.16
CA MET A 35 11.94 -6.53 0.57
C MET A 35 10.63 -6.45 -0.20
N ILE A 36 9.53 -6.62 0.53
CA ILE A 36 8.20 -6.19 0.11
C ILE A 36 7.82 -4.99 0.97
N LEU A 37 7.65 -3.84 0.32
CA LEU A 37 7.17 -2.62 0.95
C LEU A 37 5.66 -2.49 0.72
N LEU A 38 4.90 -2.38 1.81
CA LEU A 38 3.46 -2.17 1.79
C LEU A 38 3.14 -0.78 2.31
N VAL A 39 2.38 0.00 1.55
CA VAL A 39 2.00 1.37 1.88
C VAL A 39 0.48 1.46 1.95
N PRO A 40 -0.13 1.35 3.15
CA PRO A 40 -1.55 1.61 3.37
C PRO A 40 -1.87 3.08 3.12
N LEU A 41 -2.96 3.35 2.39
CA LEU A 41 -3.34 4.69 1.95
C LEU A 41 -4.84 4.90 2.03
N ARG A 42 -5.22 6.15 2.33
CA ARG A 42 -6.59 6.66 2.19
C ARG A 42 -6.61 7.82 1.20
N LEU A 43 -6.99 7.55 -0.05
CA LEU A 43 -6.94 8.48 -1.18
C LEU A 43 -8.27 9.22 -1.42
N GLY A 44 -9.04 9.44 -0.36
CA GLY A 44 -10.33 10.14 -0.40
C GLY A 44 -11.19 9.86 0.83
N LEU A 45 -12.23 10.66 1.03
CA LEU A 45 -13.13 10.51 2.19
C LEU A 45 -14.21 9.45 1.94
N LYS A 46 -15.07 9.67 0.96
CA LYS A 46 -16.15 8.73 0.57
C LYS A 46 -15.89 8.04 -0.76
N SER A 47 -15.14 8.70 -1.63
CA SER A 47 -14.79 8.24 -2.97
C SER A 47 -13.34 8.59 -3.27
N PHE A 48 -12.70 7.82 -4.14
CA PHE A 48 -11.36 8.11 -4.62
C PHE A 48 -11.25 9.50 -5.27
N ASN A 49 -10.28 10.29 -4.83
CA ASN A 49 -10.00 11.61 -5.42
C ASN A 49 -9.20 11.45 -6.73
N PHE A 50 -9.91 11.11 -7.80
CA PHE A 50 -9.32 10.85 -9.12
C PHE A 50 -8.57 12.06 -9.70
N ALA A 51 -9.08 13.27 -9.47
CA ALA A 51 -8.46 14.48 -10.01
C ALA A 51 -7.04 14.69 -9.43
N GLN A 52 -6.86 14.36 -8.16
CA GLN A 52 -5.60 14.58 -7.46
C GLN A 52 -4.61 13.40 -7.61
N TYR A 53 -5.11 12.17 -7.49
CA TYR A 53 -4.25 10.98 -7.37
C TYR A 53 -4.27 10.05 -8.59
N GLY A 54 -5.20 10.24 -9.53
CA GLY A 54 -5.36 9.34 -10.67
C GLY A 54 -4.12 9.28 -11.57
N SER A 55 -3.44 10.41 -11.79
CA SER A 55 -2.19 10.43 -12.58
C SER A 55 -1.06 9.69 -11.87
N SER A 56 -0.86 9.97 -10.58
CA SER A 56 0.17 9.34 -9.74
C SER A 56 0.01 7.83 -9.67
N LEU A 57 -1.20 7.35 -9.36
CA LEU A 57 -1.50 5.93 -9.27
C LEU A 57 -1.21 5.19 -10.60
N ARG A 58 -1.60 5.80 -11.72
CA ARG A 58 -1.30 5.26 -13.07
C ARG A 58 0.21 5.22 -13.36
N LYS A 59 0.97 6.24 -12.97
CA LYS A 59 2.43 6.26 -13.16
C LYS A 59 3.10 5.19 -12.29
N ILE A 60 2.63 4.97 -11.06
CA ILE A 60 3.16 3.93 -10.16
C ILE A 60 3.01 2.54 -10.74
N PHE A 61 1.90 2.21 -11.42
CA PHE A 61 1.75 0.94 -12.13
C PHE A 61 2.82 0.68 -13.21
N ARG A 62 3.59 1.69 -13.63
CA ARG A 62 4.67 1.54 -14.61
C ARG A 62 6.04 1.27 -13.97
N LEU A 63 6.14 1.40 -12.65
CA LEU A 63 7.37 1.10 -11.92
C LEU A 63 7.61 -0.41 -11.94
N LYS A 64 8.85 -0.83 -12.16
CA LYS A 64 9.22 -2.26 -12.20
C LYS A 64 8.95 -2.97 -10.88
N GLN A 65 9.14 -2.23 -9.79
CA GLN A 65 8.97 -2.72 -8.43
C GLN A 65 7.49 -2.81 -8.03
N CYS A 66 6.57 -2.16 -8.75
CA CYS A 66 5.16 -2.15 -8.39
C CYS A 66 4.55 -3.55 -8.59
N ILE A 67 4.03 -4.12 -7.50
CA ILE A 67 3.28 -5.39 -7.51
C ILE A 67 1.76 -5.17 -7.45
N GLY A 68 1.34 -3.94 -7.74
CA GLY A 68 -0.05 -3.51 -7.69
C GLY A 68 -0.49 -3.07 -6.30
N PHE A 69 -1.80 -3.18 -6.03
CA PHE A 69 -2.35 -2.86 -4.72
C PHE A 69 -3.53 -3.75 -4.36
N ILE A 70 -3.73 -3.95 -3.06
CA ILE A 70 -4.94 -4.57 -2.52
C ILE A 70 -5.90 -3.47 -2.06
N GLY A 71 -7.19 -3.67 -2.28
CA GLY A 71 -8.21 -2.69 -1.87
C GLY A 71 -9.60 -3.10 -2.31
N GLY A 72 -10.56 -2.19 -2.17
CA GLY A 72 -11.96 -2.45 -2.47
C GLY A 72 -12.83 -2.37 -1.22
N SER A 73 -14.14 -2.24 -1.42
CA SER A 73 -15.10 -2.14 -0.34
C SER A 73 -15.23 -3.45 0.44
N VAL A 74 -15.86 -3.38 1.62
CA VAL A 74 -16.22 -4.55 2.44
C VAL A 74 -16.85 -5.65 1.58
N ARG A 75 -16.34 -6.89 1.71
CA ARG A 75 -16.74 -8.09 0.93
C ARG A 75 -16.51 -7.99 -0.60
N HIS A 76 -15.72 -7.03 -1.05
CA HIS A 76 -15.35 -6.84 -2.46
C HIS A 76 -13.85 -6.50 -2.61
N ALA A 77 -13.00 -7.07 -1.75
CA ALA A 77 -11.55 -6.88 -1.83
C ALA A 77 -10.93 -7.55 -3.07
N GLN A 78 -10.16 -6.81 -3.83
CA GLN A 78 -9.49 -7.27 -5.05
C GLN A 78 -8.01 -6.92 -5.01
N TRP A 79 -7.20 -7.69 -5.74
CA TRP A 79 -5.81 -7.35 -5.99
C TRP A 79 -5.67 -6.76 -7.40
N PHE A 80 -5.44 -5.45 -7.48
CA PHE A 80 -5.30 -4.72 -8.74
C PHE A 80 -3.85 -4.75 -9.21
N ILE A 81 -3.63 -5.31 -10.40
CA ILE A 81 -2.29 -5.60 -10.95
C ILE A 81 -1.89 -4.68 -12.09
N GLY A 82 -2.81 -3.85 -12.58
CA GLY A 82 -2.52 -2.93 -13.67
C GLY A 82 -3.66 -1.99 -14.02
N CYS A 83 -3.37 -1.04 -14.90
CA CYS A 83 -4.35 -0.15 -15.47
C CYS A 83 -4.10 0.11 -16.97
N ALA A 84 -5.16 0.38 -17.72
CA ALA A 84 -5.08 0.78 -19.12
C ALA A 84 -6.12 1.86 -19.43
N PRO A 85 -5.92 2.69 -20.48
CA PRO A 85 -6.98 3.56 -20.98
C PRO A 85 -8.22 2.74 -21.34
N SER A 86 -9.41 3.25 -21.02
CA SER A 86 -10.66 2.61 -21.46
C SER A 86 -10.74 2.61 -22.98
N LEU A 87 -11.02 1.46 -23.60
CA LEU A 87 -11.31 1.40 -25.03
C LEU A 87 -12.55 2.25 -25.36
N PRO A 88 -12.60 2.92 -26.53
CA PRO A 88 -13.77 3.68 -26.93
C PRO A 88 -14.94 2.73 -27.15
N THR A 89 -15.88 2.68 -26.20
CA THR A 89 -17.21 2.12 -26.45
C THR A 89 -18.05 3.20 -27.13
N SER A 90 -18.69 2.83 -28.24
CA SER A 90 -19.40 3.73 -29.13
C SER A 90 -20.28 4.76 -28.37
N LYS A 91 -20.05 6.06 -28.65
CA LYS A 91 -20.85 7.27 -28.33
C LYS A 91 -20.44 8.20 -27.17
N THR A 92 -19.42 7.93 -26.36
CA THR A 92 -18.87 8.99 -25.46
C THR A 92 -17.35 8.88 -25.34
N PHE A 93 -16.64 9.75 -26.04
CA PHE A 93 -15.19 9.90 -25.91
C PHE A 93 -14.88 10.69 -24.63
N SER A 94 -14.83 10.03 -23.47
CA SER A 94 -14.23 10.61 -22.28
C SER A 94 -12.74 10.31 -22.32
N SER A 95 -11.94 11.28 -22.76
CA SER A 95 -10.48 11.14 -22.95
C SER A 95 -9.68 10.87 -21.67
N SER A 96 -10.33 10.66 -20.53
CA SER A 96 -9.69 10.62 -19.21
C SER A 96 -10.05 9.40 -18.36
N SER A 97 -10.76 8.40 -18.86
CA SER A 97 -11.09 7.20 -18.06
C SER A 97 -10.02 6.12 -18.19
N PHE A 98 -9.54 5.65 -17.05
CA PHE A 98 -8.64 4.50 -16.94
C PHE A 98 -9.40 3.34 -16.30
N GLN A 99 -9.18 2.14 -16.84
CA GLN A 99 -9.69 0.90 -16.27
C GLN A 99 -8.58 0.25 -15.44
N LEU A 100 -8.95 -0.21 -14.26
CA LEU A 100 -8.15 -1.05 -13.39
C LEU A 100 -8.45 -2.51 -13.72
N TYR A 101 -7.40 -3.33 -13.72
CA TYR A 101 -7.48 -4.78 -13.90
C TYR A 101 -7.06 -5.45 -12.61
N GLY A 102 -7.92 -6.32 -12.08
CA GLY A 102 -7.69 -6.99 -10.82
C GLY A 102 -8.03 -8.48 -10.83
N LEU A 103 -7.48 -9.17 -9.84
CA LEU A 103 -7.79 -10.54 -9.50
C LEU A 103 -8.83 -10.55 -8.39
N ASP A 104 -9.95 -11.22 -8.66
CA ASP A 104 -11.08 -11.30 -7.76
C ASP A 104 -11.07 -12.66 -6.99
N PRO A 105 -10.98 -12.65 -5.66
CA PRO A 105 -11.00 -13.87 -4.84
C PRO A 105 -12.41 -14.39 -4.52
N HIS A 106 -13.50 -13.69 -4.86
CA HIS A 106 -14.88 -14.02 -4.47
C HIS A 106 -15.50 -15.16 -5.31
N THR A 107 -14.70 -16.18 -5.60
CA THR A 107 -15.15 -17.43 -6.20
C THR A 107 -14.75 -18.56 -5.26
N VAL A 108 -15.76 -19.27 -4.75
CA VAL A 108 -15.53 -20.44 -3.90
C VAL A 108 -15.02 -21.59 -4.77
N GLN A 109 -13.91 -22.19 -4.35
CA GLN A 109 -13.27 -23.31 -5.04
C GLN A 109 -13.11 -24.48 -4.08
N MET A 110 -13.08 -25.69 -4.64
CA MET A 110 -12.82 -26.89 -3.84
C MET A 110 -11.40 -26.86 -3.28
N ALA A 111 -11.26 -27.20 -2.00
CA ALA A 111 -9.97 -27.26 -1.34
C ALA A 111 -9.07 -28.28 -2.06
N PRO A 112 -7.81 -27.94 -2.36
CA PRO A 112 -6.87 -28.88 -2.95
C PRO A 112 -6.72 -30.13 -2.06
N GLN A 113 -7.05 -31.30 -2.59
CA GLN A 113 -6.87 -32.56 -1.87
C GLN A 113 -5.37 -32.91 -1.84
N ARG A 114 -4.82 -33.18 -0.65
CA ARG A 114 -3.49 -33.79 -0.52
C ARG A 114 -3.56 -35.18 -1.15
N ARG A 115 -2.74 -35.47 -2.17
CA ARG A 115 -2.61 -36.85 -2.65
C ARG A 115 -2.08 -37.70 -1.48
N ASN A 116 -2.67 -38.88 -1.27
CA ASN A 116 -2.15 -39.87 -0.33
C ASN A 116 -0.66 -40.07 -0.64
N ALA A 117 0.18 -39.82 0.36
CA ALA A 117 1.63 -39.73 0.24
C ALA A 117 2.23 -41.10 -0.14
N GLY A 118 2.24 -41.41 -1.44
CA GLY A 118 3.29 -42.22 -2.03
C GLY A 118 4.54 -41.34 -2.11
N SER A 119 5.37 -41.40 -1.05
CA SER A 119 6.77 -40.94 -0.96
C SER A 119 7.14 -39.50 -1.35
N SER A 120 6.20 -38.62 -1.72
CA SER A 120 6.48 -37.17 -1.79
C SER A 120 5.27 -36.36 -1.31
N ASN A 121 5.45 -35.58 -0.25
CA ASN A 121 4.48 -34.58 0.24
C ASN A 121 4.34 -33.38 -0.72
N LYS A 122 4.25 -33.63 -2.03
CA LYS A 122 4.18 -32.58 -3.05
C LYS A 122 2.72 -32.25 -3.33
N VAL A 123 2.25 -31.12 -2.82
CA VAL A 123 0.99 -30.52 -3.26
C VAL A 123 1.19 -30.04 -4.71
N SER A 124 0.30 -30.42 -5.62
CA SER A 124 0.36 -29.97 -7.00
C SER A 124 0.04 -28.48 -7.06
N LEU A 125 1.07 -27.64 -7.20
CA LEU A 125 0.94 -26.19 -7.33
C LEU A 125 0.15 -25.81 -8.59
N ASP A 126 0.14 -26.68 -9.61
CA ASP A 126 -0.58 -26.47 -10.86
C ASP A 126 -2.07 -26.25 -10.65
N ASN A 127 -2.68 -26.96 -9.69
CA ASN A 127 -4.12 -26.79 -9.40
C ASN A 127 -4.39 -25.46 -8.69
N TYR A 128 -3.46 -25.00 -7.85
CA TYR A 128 -3.56 -23.71 -7.15
C TYR A 128 -3.30 -22.52 -8.10
N ILE A 129 -2.32 -22.62 -8.99
CA ILE A 129 -2.07 -21.57 -9.99
C ILE A 129 -3.23 -21.48 -10.98
N LYS A 130 -3.78 -22.63 -11.41
CA LYS A 130 -5.00 -22.68 -12.23
C LYS A 130 -6.20 -22.06 -11.53
N SER A 131 -6.36 -22.26 -10.22
CA SER A 131 -7.46 -21.66 -9.43
C SER A 131 -7.31 -20.15 -9.23
N VAL A 132 -6.08 -19.65 -9.11
CA VAL A 132 -5.80 -18.23 -8.85
C VAL A 132 -5.84 -17.39 -10.13
N ILE A 133 -5.18 -17.84 -11.21
CA ILE A 133 -4.93 -17.06 -12.42
C ILE A 133 -5.86 -17.47 -13.59
N GLY A 134 -6.54 -18.63 -13.51
CA GLY A 134 -7.40 -19.11 -14.58
C GLY A 134 -6.63 -19.51 -15.87
N ILE A 135 -5.32 -19.76 -15.79
CA ILE A 135 -4.54 -20.23 -16.94
C ILE A 135 -4.65 -21.75 -17.02
N GLY A 136 -5.66 -22.23 -17.74
CA GLY A 136 -5.78 -23.65 -18.07
C GLY A 136 -4.76 -24.08 -19.13
N ALA A 137 -3.74 -24.84 -18.72
CA ALA A 137 -3.04 -25.73 -19.63
C ALA A 137 -3.97 -26.91 -20.00
N GLY A 138 -4.60 -26.84 -21.18
CA GLY A 138 -5.37 -27.90 -21.81
C GLY A 138 -6.81 -28.06 -21.31
N GLY A 139 -7.80 -27.79 -22.16
CA GLY A 139 -9.20 -28.17 -21.95
C GLY A 139 -10.17 -27.00 -21.67
N ASN A 140 -10.55 -26.28 -22.73
CA ASN A 140 -11.77 -25.51 -23.01
C ASN A 140 -12.69 -24.83 -21.97
N ASP A 141 -12.51 -24.84 -20.63
CA ASP A 141 -13.54 -24.20 -19.77
C ASP A 141 -13.08 -23.62 -18.42
N TYR A 142 -11.94 -22.91 -18.39
CA TYR A 142 -11.59 -22.03 -17.26
C TYR A 142 -11.15 -20.67 -17.79
N LYS A 143 -12.11 -19.76 -17.98
CA LYS A 143 -11.84 -18.34 -18.25
C LYS A 143 -12.13 -17.57 -16.97
N LYS A 144 -11.18 -17.51 -16.03
CA LYS A 144 -11.26 -16.51 -14.95
C LYS A 144 -10.94 -15.16 -15.58
N GLN A 145 -11.99 -14.40 -15.90
CA GLN A 145 -11.87 -13.07 -16.48
C GLN A 145 -11.28 -12.13 -15.43
N LEU A 146 -10.25 -11.35 -15.80
CA LEU A 146 -9.77 -10.25 -14.98
C LEU A 146 -10.97 -9.37 -14.59
N SER A 147 -11.07 -9.00 -13.32
CA SER A 147 -12.01 -7.98 -12.88
C SER A 147 -11.60 -6.66 -13.53
N VAL A 148 -12.54 -5.98 -14.17
CA VAL A 148 -12.31 -4.68 -14.81
C VAL A 148 -13.20 -3.66 -14.14
N MET A 149 -12.61 -2.56 -13.67
CA MET A 149 -13.32 -1.49 -12.99
C MET A 149 -12.82 -0.13 -13.47
N ASP A 150 -13.71 0.87 -13.55
CA ASP A 150 -13.28 2.26 -13.74
C ASP A 150 -12.49 2.73 -12.50
N MET A 151 -11.31 3.30 -12.71
CA MET A 151 -10.47 3.87 -11.64
C MET A 151 -11.22 4.91 -10.79
N LYS A 152 -12.19 5.64 -11.36
CA LYS A 152 -13.01 6.60 -10.61
C LYS A 152 -13.90 5.94 -9.55
N ARG A 153 -14.19 4.65 -9.68
CA ARG A 153 -15.00 3.86 -8.75
C ARG A 153 -14.17 3.15 -7.67
N LEU A 154 -12.86 3.40 -7.65
CA LEU A 154 -11.96 2.85 -6.66
C LEU A 154 -12.39 3.24 -5.25
N ASP A 155 -12.37 2.26 -4.34
CA ASP A 155 -12.51 2.55 -2.92
C ASP A 155 -11.30 3.38 -2.47
N PRO A 156 -11.49 4.48 -1.73
CA PRO A 156 -10.36 5.32 -1.32
C PRO A 156 -9.38 4.60 -0.38
N SER A 157 -9.76 3.47 0.25
CA SER A 157 -8.86 2.64 1.05
C SER A 157 -8.14 1.61 0.18
N LEU A 158 -6.80 1.65 0.18
CA LEU A 158 -5.98 0.65 -0.49
C LEU A 158 -4.61 0.50 0.16
N CYS A 159 -3.89 -0.55 -0.17
CA CYS A 159 -2.49 -0.74 0.20
C CYS A 159 -1.66 -1.02 -1.06
N LEU A 160 -0.78 -0.08 -1.41
CA LEU A 160 0.18 -0.25 -2.50
C LEU A 160 1.27 -1.23 -2.09
N GLY A 161 1.76 -2.01 -3.04
CA GLY A 161 2.87 -2.93 -2.82
C GLY A 161 4.02 -2.66 -3.78
N PHE A 162 5.25 -2.73 -3.25
CA PHE A 162 6.48 -2.73 -4.02
C PHE A 162 7.37 -3.91 -3.63
N TYR A 163 8.06 -4.49 -4.60
CA TYR A 163 9.03 -5.56 -4.40
C TYR A 163 10.41 -5.11 -4.88
N CYS A 164 11.38 -5.15 -3.98
CA CYS A 164 12.78 -4.79 -4.24
C CYS A 164 13.66 -5.97 -3.85
N ILE A 165 14.37 -6.54 -4.83
CA ILE A 165 15.22 -7.72 -4.57
C ILE A 165 16.49 -7.35 -3.81
N ASP A 166 17.03 -6.16 -4.08
CA ASP A 166 18.26 -5.63 -3.52
C ASP A 166 18.14 -4.12 -3.24
N SER A 167 19.19 -3.54 -2.67
CA SER A 167 19.25 -2.10 -2.37
C SER A 167 19.19 -1.23 -3.63
N CYS A 168 19.75 -1.71 -4.75
CA CYS A 168 19.74 -0.99 -6.03
C CYS A 168 18.31 -0.83 -6.57
N GLU A 169 17.48 -1.88 -6.49
CA GLU A 169 16.07 -1.81 -6.87
C GLU A 169 15.27 -0.87 -5.94
N PHE A 170 15.62 -0.79 -4.66
CA PHE A 170 15.02 0.17 -3.74
C PHE A 170 15.42 1.63 -4.04
N GLU A 171 16.71 1.89 -4.29
CA GLU A 171 17.18 3.22 -4.72
C GLU A 171 16.54 3.65 -6.04
N ASN A 172 16.42 2.72 -7.00
CA ASN A 172 15.71 2.95 -8.25
C ASN A 172 14.23 3.24 -8.05
N LEU A 173 13.57 2.59 -7.09
CA LEU A 173 12.19 2.90 -6.70
C LEU A 173 12.09 4.35 -6.21
N CYS A 174 12.94 4.75 -5.25
CA CYS A 174 12.96 6.11 -4.68
C CYS A 174 13.17 7.17 -5.77
N ALA A 175 14.22 7.02 -6.59
CA ALA A 175 14.55 7.96 -7.66
C ALA A 175 13.45 8.09 -8.73
N ASN A 176 12.63 7.06 -8.94
CA ASN A 176 11.49 7.13 -9.86
C ASN A 176 10.24 7.71 -9.19
N LEU A 177 10.05 7.52 -7.89
CA LEU A 177 8.98 8.18 -7.14
C LEU A 177 9.18 9.70 -7.12
N ASP A 178 10.41 10.17 -6.93
CA ASP A 178 10.74 11.60 -7.00
C ASP A 178 10.34 12.22 -8.34
N LYS A 179 10.61 11.52 -9.45
CA LYS A 179 10.21 11.95 -10.80
C LYS A 179 8.70 11.92 -11.00
N ILE A 180 8.00 10.97 -10.38
CA ILE A 180 6.54 10.87 -10.47
C ILE A 180 5.89 12.05 -9.72
N TYR A 181 6.50 12.47 -8.61
CA TYR A 181 6.01 13.49 -7.69
C TYR A 181 6.67 14.87 -7.86
N ASP A 182 7.42 15.09 -8.94
CA ASP A 182 8.09 16.36 -9.24
C ASP A 182 7.12 17.56 -9.45
N GLY A 183 5.81 17.31 -9.43
CA GLY A 183 4.75 18.29 -9.58
C GLY A 183 4.56 18.81 -11.01
N SER A 184 5.32 18.31 -11.98
CA SER A 184 5.32 18.82 -13.36
C SER A 184 4.00 18.66 -14.10
N ASP A 185 3.21 17.64 -13.77
CA ASP A 185 1.89 17.38 -14.37
C ASP A 185 0.71 17.72 -13.46
N GLY A 186 0.96 18.45 -12.36
CA GLY A 186 -0.05 18.81 -11.36
C GLY A 186 -0.57 17.64 -10.53
N SER A 187 0.05 16.46 -10.63
CA SER A 187 -0.29 15.31 -9.79
C SER A 187 0.24 15.49 -8.37
N SER A 188 -0.54 15.06 -7.37
CA SER A 188 -0.09 15.09 -5.98
C SER A 188 0.57 13.78 -5.57
N SER A 189 1.52 13.89 -4.65
CA SER A 189 2.08 12.72 -4.00
C SER A 189 1.02 11.97 -3.19
N MET A 190 1.07 10.64 -3.23
CA MET A 190 0.22 9.79 -2.40
C MET A 190 0.88 9.43 -1.07
N PHE A 191 2.21 9.49 -1.00
CA PHE A 191 3.03 9.24 0.19
C PHE A 191 4.42 9.85 -0.01
N GLU A 192 5.10 10.18 1.08
CA GLU A 192 6.41 10.81 1.02
C GLU A 192 7.53 9.81 1.29
N VAL A 193 8.66 10.04 0.63
CA VAL A 193 9.92 9.33 0.87
C VAL A 193 10.90 10.37 1.39
N ILE A 194 11.41 10.14 2.59
CA ILE A 194 12.31 11.06 3.30
C ILE A 194 13.52 10.28 3.81
N ASP A 195 14.70 10.91 3.72
CA ASP A 195 15.96 10.28 4.15
C ASP A 195 16.10 10.24 5.68
N LEU A 196 15.42 11.15 6.37
CA LEU A 196 15.51 11.32 7.82
C LEU A 196 14.17 11.02 8.46
N CYS A 197 14.22 10.37 9.62
CA CYS A 197 13.07 10.23 10.49
C CYS A 197 12.48 11.63 10.80
N PRO A 198 11.15 11.82 10.70
CA PRO A 198 10.51 13.07 11.09
C PRO A 198 10.82 13.44 12.55
N ASP A 199 10.91 14.73 12.84
CA ASP A 199 10.98 15.21 14.21
C ASP A 199 9.56 15.24 14.82
N PHE A 200 9.22 14.17 15.54
CA PHE A 200 7.92 14.02 16.19
C PHE A 200 7.70 14.95 17.41
N HIS A 201 8.75 15.58 17.95
CA HIS A 201 8.64 16.44 19.14
C HIS A 201 8.47 17.92 18.78
N SER A 202 8.84 18.29 17.55
CA SER A 202 8.78 19.67 17.07
C SER A 202 7.36 20.27 16.93
N GLY A 203 6.30 19.47 17.10
CA GLY A 203 4.89 19.89 17.01
C GLY A 203 4.06 19.78 18.29
N ASN A 204 4.64 19.36 19.42
CA ASN A 204 3.84 19.06 20.62
C ASN A 204 3.18 20.28 21.28
N GLN A 205 3.66 21.51 21.03
CA GLN A 205 3.06 22.71 21.63
C GLN A 205 1.60 22.94 21.18
N ASP A 206 1.24 22.54 19.96
CA ASP A 206 -0.11 22.77 19.42
C ASP A 206 -1.08 21.63 19.74
N ILE A 207 -0.58 20.41 19.98
CA ILE A 207 -1.40 19.23 20.31
C ILE A 207 -1.70 19.19 21.81
N GLU A 208 -0.71 19.53 22.66
CA GLU A 208 -0.87 19.60 24.12
C GLU A 208 -1.88 20.69 24.50
N ALA A 209 -1.85 21.84 23.82
CA ALA A 209 -2.87 22.89 23.98
C ALA A 209 -4.28 22.49 23.53
N LEU A 210 -4.41 21.51 22.61
CA LEU A 210 -5.70 20.97 22.18
C LEU A 210 -6.27 19.94 23.16
N LEU A 211 -5.39 19.24 23.89
CA LEU A 211 -5.76 18.31 24.96
C LEU A 211 -6.09 19.05 26.27
N GLU A 212 -5.43 20.19 26.55
CA GLU A 212 -5.72 21.05 27.71
C GLU A 212 -7.05 21.83 27.60
N CYS A 213 -7.65 21.94 26.41
CA CYS A 213 -8.96 22.58 26.25
C CYS A 213 -10.16 21.65 26.59
N GLY A 214 -9.92 20.45 27.14
CA GLY A 214 -10.95 19.47 27.47
C GLY A 214 -11.37 19.39 28.94
N ASP A 215 -10.64 20.04 29.86
CA ASP A 215 -10.89 19.91 31.30
C ASP A 215 -11.72 21.10 31.82
N ASP A 216 -12.99 21.16 31.42
CA ASP A 216 -14.00 21.76 32.28
C ASP A 216 -14.29 20.74 33.40
N GLU A 217 -13.82 21.05 34.61
CA GLU A 217 -14.10 20.27 35.82
C GLU A 217 -15.61 20.17 36.06
N ASP A 218 -16.21 19.03 35.71
CA ASP A 218 -17.49 18.60 36.26
C ASP A 218 -17.42 17.13 36.73
N ASP A 219 -17.36 17.02 38.05
CA ASP A 219 -17.88 15.96 38.92
C ASP A 219 -17.23 14.55 38.90
N ILE A 220 -16.60 14.24 40.02
CA ILE A 220 -15.95 12.97 40.35
C ILE A 220 -17.04 11.91 40.59
N GLY A 221 -17.39 11.18 39.54
CA GLY A 221 -18.10 9.91 39.63
C GLY A 221 -17.13 8.75 39.38
N ALA A 222 -16.91 7.90 40.38
CA ALA A 222 -16.10 6.69 40.21
C ALA A 222 -16.77 5.74 39.19
N TYR A 223 -16.12 5.50 38.06
CA TYR A 223 -16.43 4.38 37.16
C TYR A 223 -15.21 3.46 37.07
N GLU A 224 -15.48 2.20 37.40
CA GLU A 224 -14.56 1.09 37.43
C GLU A 224 -13.96 0.82 36.04
N SER A 225 -12.75 0.27 36.07
CA SER A 225 -11.95 -0.16 34.93
C SER A 225 -12.64 -1.29 34.16
N ASP A 226 -13.26 -0.98 33.02
CA ASP A 226 -13.59 -1.98 31.99
C ASP A 226 -12.50 -1.95 30.91
N ASP A 227 -11.47 -2.76 31.14
CA ASP A 227 -10.54 -3.21 30.10
C ASP A 227 -11.27 -4.21 29.20
N ASP A 228 -12.03 -3.75 28.20
CA ASP A 228 -12.50 -4.63 27.12
C ASP A 228 -12.65 -3.88 25.78
N ASP A 229 -11.97 -4.45 24.77
CA ASP A 229 -12.31 -4.46 23.35
C ASP A 229 -12.16 -3.19 22.48
N TYR A 230 -10.92 -2.90 22.07
CA TYR A 230 -10.69 -2.27 20.77
C TYR A 230 -10.78 -3.31 19.64
N VAL A 231 -11.95 -3.40 19.01
CA VAL A 231 -12.09 -4.02 17.68
C VAL A 231 -11.93 -2.93 16.62
N PHE A 232 -10.82 -2.95 15.89
CA PHE A 232 -10.67 -2.13 14.68
C PHE A 232 -11.63 -2.66 13.60
N LEU A 233 -12.61 -1.82 13.24
CA LEU A 233 -13.46 -2.00 12.05
C LEU A 233 -12.94 -1.17 10.87
#